data_AF-A0A2D6NVG1-F1
#
_entry.id   AF-A0A2D6NVG1-F1
#
_cell.length_a   1.000
_cell.length_b   1.000
_cell.length_c   1.000
_cell.angle_alpha   90.00
_cell.angle_beta   90.00
_cell.angle_gamma   90.00
#
_symmetry.space_group_name_H-M   'P 1'
#
loop_
_entity.id
_entity.type
_entity.pdbx_description
1 polymer ?
#
loop_
_entity_poly.entity_id
_entity_poly.type
_entity_poly.pdbx_seq_one_letter_code
_entity_poly.pdbx_strand_id
1 'polypeptide(L)'
;MSEDNTKEQKNTIKKDNKKMSIGLSIIGAGFLIALAIFYTSGNKQANIEKSIDSDNQKQEQENQEPEKQSLIYNTFSYFKENEICKQDEKPVIRLFSTTWCPHCEWITETYDNIVKEYQDAGKIIAHHWEVDIDDDVLTPEKETQIPSEELAIYKEFNPRGSIPTFVFGCKYFRVGNGYEQENDLEAEEEEFREIIELLINEK
;
A
#
# COMPACT_ATOMS: atom_id res chain seq x y z
N MET A 1 -57.44 -26.77 -20.78
CA MET A 1 -57.01 -27.99 -21.50
C MET A 1 -56.05 -27.50 -22.56
N SER A 2 -54.74 -27.69 -22.47
CA SER A 2 -53.96 -28.77 -21.86
C SER A 2 -52.58 -28.24 -21.49
N GLU A 3 -52.09 -28.73 -20.36
CA GLU A 3 -50.76 -28.53 -19.80
C GLU A 3 -49.70 -29.18 -20.70
N ASP A 4 -48.49 -28.63 -20.75
CA ASP A 4 -47.31 -29.50 -20.72
C ASP A 4 -46.13 -28.83 -20.01
N ASN A 5 -45.56 -29.61 -19.10
CA ASN A 5 -44.47 -29.34 -18.18
C ASN A 5 -43.19 -29.92 -18.80
N THR A 6 -42.06 -29.20 -18.76
CA THR A 6 -40.78 -29.90 -18.78
C THR A 6 -39.79 -29.24 -17.83
N LYS A 7 -39.58 -29.93 -16.71
CA LYS A 7 -38.53 -29.69 -15.72
C LYS A 7 -37.22 -30.23 -16.25
N GLU A 8 -36.15 -29.45 -16.18
CA GLU A 8 -34.78 -29.95 -16.34
C GLU A 8 -33.97 -29.78 -15.05
N GLN A 9 -33.07 -30.72 -14.85
CA GLN A 9 -32.67 -31.31 -13.58
C GLN A 9 -31.49 -30.60 -12.93
N LYS A 10 -31.51 -30.55 -11.60
CA LYS A 10 -30.42 -30.08 -10.73
C LYS A 10 -29.31 -31.14 -10.67
N ASN A 11 -28.09 -30.80 -11.09
CA ASN A 11 -26.88 -31.57 -10.84
C ASN A 11 -26.17 -31.04 -9.60
N THR A 12 -26.13 -31.86 -8.54
CA THR A 12 -25.34 -31.61 -7.32
C THR A 12 -24.05 -32.43 -7.37
N ILE A 13 -22.92 -31.74 -7.44
CA ILE A 13 -21.58 -32.36 -7.37
C ILE A 13 -21.20 -32.51 -5.89
N LYS A 14 -21.06 -33.77 -5.44
CA LYS A 14 -20.43 -34.13 -4.17
C LYS A 14 -18.92 -33.83 -4.23
N LYS A 15 -18.41 -33.03 -3.29
CA LYS A 15 -16.97 -32.89 -3.01
C LYS A 15 -16.64 -33.71 -1.75
N ASP A 16 -15.99 -34.85 -1.96
CA ASP A 16 -15.35 -35.62 -0.89
C ASP A 16 -13.85 -35.24 -0.85
N ASN A 17 -13.45 -34.39 0.10
CA ASN A 17 -12.04 -34.04 0.31
C ASN A 17 -11.50 -34.75 1.56
N LYS A 18 -10.65 -35.73 1.25
CA LYS A 18 -9.89 -36.61 2.13
C LYS A 18 -8.85 -35.83 2.93
N LYS A 19 -8.92 -35.91 4.26
CA LYS A 19 -7.90 -35.42 5.20
C LYS A 19 -6.58 -36.15 4.97
N MET A 20 -5.48 -35.42 4.79
CA MET A 20 -4.12 -35.95 4.80
C MET A 20 -3.29 -35.18 5.83
N SER A 21 -2.84 -35.93 6.84
CA SER A 21 -2.01 -35.52 7.97
C SER A 21 -0.53 -35.55 7.56
N ILE A 22 0.22 -34.49 7.86
CA ILE A 22 1.68 -34.47 7.75
C ILE A 22 2.23 -34.19 9.15
N GLY A 23 2.84 -35.21 9.74
CA GLY A 23 3.68 -35.07 10.93
C GLY A 23 5.12 -34.77 10.51
N LEU A 24 5.75 -33.79 11.14
CA LEU A 24 7.20 -33.61 11.13
C LEU A 24 7.73 -33.78 12.56
N SER A 25 8.58 -34.79 12.72
CA SER A 25 9.50 -34.97 13.84
C SER A 25 10.92 -34.60 13.37
N ILE A 26 11.84 -34.49 14.34
CA ILE A 26 13.33 -34.41 14.26
C ILE A 26 13.83 -32.97 14.49
N ILE A 27 14.18 -32.60 15.74
CA ILE A 27 15.46 -32.82 16.45
C ILE A 27 16.63 -32.03 15.84
N GLY A 28 17.27 -31.17 16.65
CA GLY A 28 18.73 -31.10 16.64
C GLY A 28 19.38 -29.71 16.75
N ALA A 29 20.11 -29.53 17.86
CA ALA A 29 21.31 -28.69 18.06
C ALA A 29 21.14 -27.15 17.87
N GLY A 30 21.33 -26.31 18.88
CA GLY A 30 22.40 -26.34 19.88
C GLY A 30 23.61 -25.56 19.34
N PHE A 31 23.57 -24.22 19.40
CA PHE A 31 24.74 -23.38 19.20
C PHE A 31 24.76 -22.27 20.26
N LEU A 32 25.39 -22.61 21.39
CA LEU A 32 25.94 -21.64 22.34
C LEU A 32 27.27 -21.13 21.77
N ILE A 33 27.33 -19.87 21.36
CA ILE A 33 28.61 -19.16 21.24
C ILE A 33 28.58 -18.00 22.21
N ALA A 34 29.36 -18.18 23.27
CA ALA A 34 29.70 -17.17 24.24
C ALA A 34 30.97 -16.43 23.78
N LEU A 35 31.02 -15.14 24.15
CA LEU A 35 32.20 -14.34 24.51
C LEU A 35 33.18 -13.90 23.41
N ALA A 36 33.19 -12.58 23.20
CA ALA A 36 34.41 -11.76 23.12
C ALA A 36 34.05 -10.37 23.69
N ILE A 37 34.51 -9.97 24.88
CA ILE A 37 35.84 -9.44 25.24
C ILE A 37 35.90 -7.89 25.15
N PHE A 38 36.11 -7.31 26.34
CA PHE A 38 36.87 -6.10 26.68
C PHE A 38 36.47 -4.72 26.14
N TYR A 39 36.45 -3.76 27.08
CA TYR A 39 36.86 -2.34 27.06
C TYR A 39 35.94 -1.66 28.11
N THR A 40 36.36 -0.99 29.19
CA THR A 40 37.66 -0.48 29.62
C THR A 40 37.55 -0.10 31.09
N SER A 41 38.62 -0.32 31.85
CA SER A 41 38.84 0.18 33.20
C SER A 41 39.17 1.67 33.21
N GLY A 42 38.43 2.43 34.02
CA GLY A 42 38.87 3.56 34.85
C GLY A 42 39.41 4.83 34.20
N ASN A 43 38.78 5.98 34.50
CA ASN A 43 39.44 6.96 35.38
C ASN A 43 38.47 7.97 36.01
N LYS A 44 38.84 8.40 37.22
CA LYS A 44 38.12 9.35 38.06
C LYS A 44 38.23 10.80 37.57
N GLN A 45 37.18 11.53 37.93
CA GLN A 45 36.97 12.99 38.01
C GLN A 45 38.20 13.90 37.98
N ALA A 46 38.06 15.00 37.24
CA ALA A 46 38.57 16.32 37.65
C ALA A 46 37.62 17.43 37.17
N ASN A 47 37.04 18.14 38.14
CA ASN A 47 36.38 19.43 37.97
C ASN A 47 37.45 20.50 37.65
N ILE A 48 37.26 21.31 36.60
CA ILE A 48 37.77 22.68 36.54
C ILE A 48 36.73 23.56 35.86
N GLU A 49 36.17 24.45 36.67
CA GLU A 49 35.36 25.60 36.29
C GLU A 49 36.29 26.72 35.83
N LYS A 50 36.09 27.27 34.62
CA LYS A 50 36.51 28.63 34.27
C LYS A 50 35.81 29.14 33.01
N SER A 51 35.49 30.41 33.09
CA SER A 51 34.55 31.21 32.31
C SER A 51 35.19 31.98 31.14
N ILE A 52 34.29 32.58 30.34
CA ILE A 52 34.46 33.72 29.41
C ILE A 52 34.64 33.38 27.91
N ASP A 53 33.48 33.39 27.23
CA ASP A 53 33.06 34.25 26.11
C ASP A 53 33.80 34.27 24.75
N SER A 54 32.95 34.48 23.73
CA SER A 54 33.20 34.80 22.32
C SER A 54 33.42 33.66 21.32
N ASP A 55 32.35 33.51 20.55
CA ASP A 55 32.30 33.41 19.10
C ASP A 55 32.50 32.06 18.40
N ASN A 56 31.39 31.69 17.75
CA ASN A 56 31.31 31.10 16.44
C ASN A 56 31.43 29.58 16.38
N GLN A 57 30.27 28.93 16.37
CA GLN A 57 29.98 27.95 15.32
C GLN A 57 28.48 27.76 15.11
N LYS A 58 28.05 28.35 13.97
CA LYS A 58 27.07 27.85 13.01
C LYS A 58 25.85 27.13 13.56
N GLN A 59 24.76 27.89 13.55
CA GLN A 59 23.42 27.40 13.26
C GLN A 59 23.45 26.41 12.08
N GLU A 60 23.18 25.15 12.38
CA GLU A 60 22.51 24.26 11.45
C GLU A 60 21.03 24.62 11.53
N GLN A 61 20.65 25.70 10.83
CA GLN A 61 19.25 25.91 10.48
C GLN A 61 18.92 24.86 9.42
N GLU A 62 18.46 23.72 9.90
CA GLU A 62 17.64 22.81 9.15
C GLU A 62 16.48 23.62 8.55
N ASN A 63 16.49 23.76 7.22
CA ASN A 63 15.30 24.17 6.47
C ASN A 63 14.24 23.09 6.73
N GLN A 64 13.49 23.23 7.83
CA GLN A 64 12.27 22.47 8.01
C GLN A 64 11.23 23.08 7.09
N GLU A 65 11.18 22.54 5.87
CA GLU A 65 9.99 22.57 5.06
C GLU A 65 8.83 22.09 5.95
N PRO A 66 7.72 22.85 6.06
CA PRO A 66 6.63 22.48 6.96
C PRO A 66 6.17 21.06 6.63
N GLU A 67 6.31 20.15 7.60
CA GLU A 67 5.89 18.76 7.45
C GLU A 67 4.40 18.76 7.13
N LYS A 68 4.09 18.34 5.90
CA LYS A 68 2.73 18.27 5.37
C LYS A 68 1.91 17.31 6.24
N GLN A 69 1.02 17.84 7.07
CA GLN A 69 0.24 17.04 8.00
C GLN A 69 -0.89 16.30 7.26
N SER A 70 -0.90 14.97 7.34
CA SER A 70 -2.02 14.15 6.86
C SER A 70 -3.14 14.08 7.90
N LEU A 71 -4.37 14.03 7.41
CA LEU A 71 -5.60 13.75 8.15
C LEU A 71 -6.06 12.32 7.85
N ILE A 72 -7.00 11.78 8.62
CA ILE A 72 -7.53 10.42 8.44
C ILE A 72 -8.97 10.48 7.93
N TYR A 73 -9.28 9.66 6.92
CA TYR A 73 -10.62 9.37 6.41
C TYR A 73 -10.76 7.84 6.36
N ASN A 74 -11.53 7.26 7.29
CA ASN A 74 -11.63 5.82 7.48
C ASN A 74 -10.23 5.17 7.60
N THR A 75 -9.85 4.25 6.72
CA THR A 75 -8.52 3.61 6.71
C THR A 75 -7.49 4.38 5.88
N PHE A 76 -7.93 5.36 5.08
CA PHE A 76 -7.07 6.22 4.28
C PHE A 76 -6.55 7.42 5.08
N SER A 77 -5.35 7.86 4.72
CA SER A 77 -4.84 9.18 5.06
C SER A 77 -5.10 10.15 3.91
N TYR A 78 -5.20 11.44 4.17
CA TYR A 78 -5.33 12.45 3.13
C TYR A 78 -4.66 13.78 3.49
N PHE A 79 -4.25 14.54 2.46
CA PHE A 79 -3.74 15.90 2.63
C PHE A 79 -4.80 16.90 2.18
N LYS A 80 -5.35 17.68 3.12
CA LYS A 80 -6.44 18.63 2.83
C LYS A 80 -6.07 19.65 1.74
N GLU A 81 -4.85 20.15 1.80
CA GLU A 81 -4.34 21.21 0.91
C GLU A 81 -3.86 20.66 -0.45
N ASN A 82 -3.84 19.33 -0.64
CA ASN A 82 -3.49 18.78 -1.95
C ASN A 82 -4.61 18.99 -2.96
N GLU A 83 -4.21 19.49 -4.12
CA GLU A 83 -5.04 19.46 -5.31
C GLU A 83 -5.23 18.02 -5.79
N ILE A 84 -6.39 17.74 -6.39
CA ILE A 84 -6.65 16.45 -7.02
C ILE A 84 -5.82 16.38 -8.29
N CYS A 85 -4.90 15.42 -8.39
CA CYS A 85 -4.20 15.19 -9.64
C CYS A 85 -5.16 14.61 -10.69
N LYS A 86 -5.17 15.25 -11.85
CA LYS A 86 -6.07 14.93 -12.96
C LYS A 86 -5.29 14.68 -14.24
N GLN A 87 -5.82 13.79 -15.06
CA GLN A 87 -5.45 13.62 -16.46
C GLN A 87 -6.73 13.69 -17.29
N ASP A 88 -6.71 14.51 -18.35
CA ASP A 88 -7.89 14.79 -19.17
C ASP A 88 -9.13 15.21 -18.34
N GLU A 89 -8.92 16.09 -17.36
CA GLU A 89 -9.92 16.59 -16.39
C GLU A 89 -10.52 15.53 -15.44
N LYS A 90 -10.01 14.30 -15.46
CA LYS A 90 -10.48 13.19 -14.61
C LYS A 90 -9.49 12.89 -13.49
N PRO A 91 -9.95 12.58 -12.26
CA PRO A 91 -9.07 12.13 -11.18
C PRO A 91 -8.26 10.90 -11.60
N VAL A 92 -6.99 10.85 -11.18
CA VAL A 92 -6.11 9.70 -11.42
C VAL A 92 -6.03 8.82 -10.17
N ILE A 93 -6.31 7.53 -10.32
CA ILE A 93 -6.36 6.53 -9.24
C ILE A 93 -5.24 5.51 -9.47
N ARG A 94 -4.45 5.21 -8.43
CA ARG A 94 -3.27 4.35 -8.56
C ARG A 94 -3.23 3.27 -7.50
N LEU A 95 -2.81 2.07 -7.91
CA LEU A 95 -2.27 1.02 -7.06
C LEU A 95 -0.81 0.77 -7.46
N PHE A 96 0.08 0.80 -6.48
CA PHE A 96 1.46 0.32 -6.61
C PHE A 96 1.58 -1.01 -5.86
N SER A 97 1.99 -2.06 -6.56
CA SER A 97 1.99 -3.46 -6.14
C SER A 97 3.30 -4.15 -6.55
N THR A 98 3.43 -5.43 -6.17
CA THR A 98 4.41 -6.34 -6.75
C THR A 98 3.78 -7.71 -7.00
N THR A 99 4.25 -8.43 -8.02
CA THR A 99 3.68 -9.72 -8.45
C THR A 99 3.82 -10.87 -7.44
N TRP A 100 4.65 -10.73 -6.41
CA TRP A 100 4.97 -11.77 -5.44
C TRP A 100 4.38 -11.53 -4.04
N CYS A 101 3.68 -10.40 -3.83
CA CYS A 101 3.22 -10.01 -2.51
C CYS A 101 1.85 -10.61 -2.18
N PRO A 102 1.71 -11.40 -1.10
CA PRO A 102 0.42 -11.97 -0.72
C PRO A 102 -0.67 -10.92 -0.39
N HIS A 103 -0.27 -9.80 0.21
CA HIS A 103 -1.19 -8.69 0.52
C HIS A 103 -1.70 -8.02 -0.76
N CYS A 104 -0.89 -7.97 -1.82
CA CYS A 104 -1.33 -7.49 -3.12
C CYS A 104 -2.28 -8.49 -3.79
N GLU A 105 -1.90 -9.77 -3.82
CA GLU A 105 -2.74 -10.84 -4.39
C GLU A 105 -4.16 -10.85 -3.80
N TRP A 106 -4.30 -10.55 -2.51
CA TRP A 106 -5.60 -10.48 -1.83
C TRP A 106 -6.52 -9.38 -2.38
N ILE A 107 -5.99 -8.21 -2.76
CA ILE A 107 -6.77 -7.02 -3.11
C ILE A 107 -6.85 -6.73 -4.61
N THR A 108 -5.89 -7.23 -5.40
CA THR A 108 -5.72 -6.87 -6.82
C THR A 108 -7.00 -7.02 -7.64
N GLU A 109 -7.70 -8.16 -7.55
CA GLU A 109 -8.90 -8.39 -8.35
C GLU A 109 -10.02 -7.40 -8.01
N THR A 110 -10.23 -7.13 -6.71
CA THR A 110 -11.23 -6.16 -6.25
C THR A 110 -10.91 -4.76 -6.73
N TYR A 111 -9.65 -4.31 -6.54
CA TYR A 111 -9.21 -3.00 -7.01
C TYR A 111 -9.41 -2.85 -8.52
N ASP A 112 -8.89 -3.79 -9.31
CA ASP A 112 -8.95 -3.80 -10.78
C ASP A 112 -10.39 -3.69 -11.29
N ASN A 113 -11.29 -4.50 -10.74
CA ASN A 113 -12.69 -4.54 -11.15
C ASN A 113 -13.38 -3.19 -10.92
N ILE A 114 -13.16 -2.58 -9.75
CA ILE A 114 -13.74 -1.28 -9.41
C ILE A 114 -13.20 -0.21 -10.34
N VAL A 115 -11.88 -0.07 -10.47
CA VAL A 115 -11.32 1.04 -11.26
C VAL A 115 -11.62 0.89 -12.74
N LYS A 116 -11.69 -0.34 -13.28
CA LYS A 116 -12.14 -0.60 -14.65
C LYS A 116 -13.59 -0.16 -14.86
N GLU A 117 -14.50 -0.44 -13.93
CA GLU A 117 -15.90 0.03 -14.02
C GLU A 117 -15.98 1.57 -14.16
N TYR A 118 -15.23 2.30 -13.34
CA TYR A 118 -15.21 3.77 -13.38
C TYR A 118 -14.49 4.32 -14.62
N GLN A 119 -13.42 3.67 -15.06
CA GLN A 119 -12.67 4.04 -16.26
C GLN A 119 -13.51 3.82 -17.52
N ASP A 120 -14.22 2.69 -17.63
CA ASP A 120 -15.15 2.37 -18.72
C ASP A 120 -16.33 3.35 -18.77
N ALA A 121 -16.80 3.80 -17.60
CA ALA A 121 -17.77 4.88 -17.49
C ALA A 121 -17.20 6.27 -17.83
N GLY A 122 -15.90 6.37 -18.11
CA GLY A 122 -15.21 7.60 -18.47
C GLY A 122 -15.04 8.59 -17.30
N LYS A 123 -15.13 8.13 -16.06
CA LYS A 123 -15.12 8.99 -14.86
C LYS A 123 -13.73 9.25 -14.27
N ILE A 124 -12.81 8.30 -14.42
CA ILE A 124 -11.45 8.36 -13.87
C ILE A 124 -10.42 7.93 -14.92
N ILE A 125 -9.14 8.15 -14.61
CA ILE A 125 -8.01 7.43 -15.18
C ILE A 125 -7.43 6.54 -14.07
N ALA A 126 -7.12 5.29 -14.37
CA ALA A 126 -6.62 4.34 -13.38
C ALA A 126 -5.33 3.66 -13.84
N HIS A 127 -4.45 3.36 -12.87
CA HIS A 127 -3.21 2.61 -13.08
C HIS A 127 -3.03 1.54 -12.01
N HIS A 128 -2.53 0.38 -12.41
CA HIS A 128 -2.04 -0.65 -11.50
C HIS A 128 -0.59 -0.98 -11.87
N TRP A 129 0.33 -0.33 -11.19
CA TRP A 129 1.76 -0.52 -11.40
C TRP A 129 2.29 -1.70 -10.60
N GLU A 130 2.80 -2.72 -11.29
CA GLU A 130 3.61 -3.79 -10.69
C GLU A 130 5.09 -3.37 -10.71
N VAL A 131 5.58 -2.86 -9.59
CA VAL A 131 6.87 -2.17 -9.52
C VAL A 131 8.08 -3.09 -9.62
N ASP A 132 7.88 -4.41 -9.55
CA ASP A 132 8.92 -5.42 -9.72
C ASP A 132 9.13 -5.84 -11.18
N ILE A 133 8.14 -5.59 -12.05
CA ILE A 133 8.21 -5.91 -13.49
C ILE A 133 8.08 -4.68 -14.40
N ASP A 134 7.94 -3.50 -13.80
CA ASP A 134 7.87 -2.20 -14.48
C ASP A 134 6.70 -2.07 -15.48
N ASP A 135 5.49 -2.50 -15.08
CA ASP A 135 4.32 -2.67 -15.97
C ASP A 135 3.04 -2.06 -15.35
N ASP A 136 2.21 -1.40 -16.15
CA ASP A 136 0.82 -1.05 -15.79
C ASP A 136 -0.14 -2.13 -16.29
N VAL A 137 -0.48 -3.04 -15.37
CA VAL A 137 -1.26 -4.25 -15.72
C VAL A 137 -2.74 -3.96 -16.01
N LEU A 138 -3.21 -2.70 -15.89
CA LEU A 138 -4.52 -2.30 -16.40
C LEU A 138 -4.54 -2.05 -17.91
N THR A 139 -3.38 -1.91 -18.55
CA THR A 139 -3.28 -1.66 -19.98
C THR A 139 -2.79 -2.91 -20.73
N PRO A 140 -3.15 -3.08 -22.02
CA PRO A 140 -2.65 -4.19 -22.83
C PRO A 140 -1.21 -3.96 -23.32
N GLU A 141 -0.74 -2.72 -23.35
CA GLU A 141 0.64 -2.39 -23.64
C GLU A 141 1.52 -2.85 -22.49
N LYS A 142 2.69 -3.44 -22.82
CA LYS A 142 3.67 -3.81 -21.81
C LYS A 142 4.72 -2.72 -21.69
N GLU A 143 4.83 -2.09 -20.54
CA GLU A 143 5.90 -1.14 -20.26
C GLU A 143 7.24 -1.86 -20.01
N THR A 144 8.31 -1.07 -20.12
CA THR A 144 9.68 -1.52 -19.80
C THR A 144 10.32 -0.69 -18.69
N GLN A 145 9.56 0.28 -18.17
CA GLN A 145 9.94 1.19 -17.10
C GLN A 145 8.68 1.92 -16.61
N ILE A 146 8.55 2.08 -15.29
CA ILE A 146 7.55 2.99 -14.72
C ILE A 146 7.98 4.44 -15.03
N PRO A 147 7.08 5.31 -15.51
CA PRO A 147 7.36 6.73 -15.70
C PRO A 147 7.94 7.37 -14.43
N SER A 148 8.90 8.28 -14.57
CA SER A 148 9.54 8.92 -13.41
C SER A 148 8.57 9.71 -12.55
N GLU A 149 7.50 10.24 -13.14
CA GLU A 149 6.42 10.96 -12.46
C GLU A 149 5.62 10.02 -11.55
N GLU A 150 5.31 8.82 -12.02
CA GLU A 150 4.60 7.79 -11.25
C GLU A 150 5.48 7.28 -10.08
N LEU A 151 6.78 7.08 -10.31
CA LEU A 151 7.73 6.75 -9.24
C LEU A 151 7.90 7.88 -8.22
N ALA A 152 7.78 9.14 -8.64
CA ALA A 152 7.83 10.28 -7.72
C ALA A 152 6.59 10.30 -6.82
N ILE A 153 5.41 10.04 -7.37
CA ILE A 153 4.16 9.90 -6.60
C ILE A 153 4.27 8.74 -5.61
N TYR A 154 4.74 7.56 -6.05
CA TYR A 154 4.93 6.42 -5.16
C TYR A 154 5.84 6.77 -3.96
N LYS A 155 6.95 7.46 -4.21
CA LYS A 155 7.89 7.89 -3.15
C LYS A 155 7.33 8.99 -2.24
N GLU A 156 6.54 9.92 -2.79
CA GLU A 156 5.91 11.00 -2.00
C GLU A 156 4.96 10.41 -0.95
N PHE A 157 4.06 9.51 -1.36
CA PHE A 157 3.02 8.97 -0.49
C PHE A 157 3.47 7.74 0.31
N ASN A 158 4.57 7.12 -0.09
CA ASN A 158 5.14 5.95 0.57
C ASN A 158 6.68 5.96 0.53
N PRO A 159 7.32 6.85 1.31
CA PRO A 159 8.78 7.00 1.31
C PRO A 159 9.54 5.76 1.82
N ARG A 160 8.83 4.83 2.46
CA ARG A 160 9.40 3.56 2.96
C ARG A 160 9.29 2.41 1.95
N GLY A 161 8.59 2.60 0.83
CA GLY A 161 8.50 1.61 -0.24
C GLY A 161 7.75 0.32 0.14
N SER A 162 6.75 0.41 1.03
CA SER A 162 5.88 -0.75 1.34
C SER A 162 4.81 -0.97 0.27
N ILE A 163 4.23 -2.16 0.18
CA ILE A 163 3.18 -2.49 -0.80
C ILE A 163 2.09 -3.36 -0.14
N PRO A 164 0.83 -3.35 -0.63
CA PRO A 164 0.30 -2.45 -1.66
C PRO A 164 0.28 -0.98 -1.19
N THR A 165 0.32 -0.05 -2.13
CA THR A 165 0.12 1.39 -1.85
C THR A 165 -0.93 1.95 -2.78
N PHE A 166 -1.97 2.55 -2.21
CA PHE A 166 -3.06 3.20 -2.92
C PHE A 166 -2.82 4.71 -2.90
N VAL A 167 -2.92 5.37 -4.06
CA VAL A 167 -2.87 6.84 -4.17
C VAL A 167 -4.00 7.31 -5.07
N PHE A 168 -5.03 7.90 -4.46
CA PHE A 168 -6.27 8.29 -5.12
C PHE A 168 -6.29 9.81 -5.23
N GLY A 169 -6.21 10.30 -6.48
CA GLY A 169 -6.23 11.73 -6.79
C GLY A 169 -5.06 12.51 -6.22
N CYS A 170 -3.93 11.87 -5.88
CA CYS A 170 -2.80 12.50 -5.18
C CYS A 170 -3.24 13.23 -3.89
N LYS A 171 -4.33 12.78 -3.28
CA LYS A 171 -4.95 13.43 -2.13
C LYS A 171 -5.21 12.45 -1.02
N TYR A 172 -5.83 11.32 -1.36
CA TYR A 172 -6.06 10.21 -0.46
C TYR A 172 -5.02 9.13 -0.73
N PHE A 173 -4.46 8.54 0.32
CA PHE A 173 -3.50 7.47 0.19
C PHE A 173 -3.59 6.48 1.35
N ARG A 174 -3.19 5.25 1.09
CA ARG A 174 -3.09 4.20 2.10
C ARG A 174 -1.94 3.26 1.76
N VAL A 175 -1.17 2.89 2.78
CA VAL A 175 -0.12 1.87 2.68
C VAL A 175 -0.61 0.61 3.38
N GLY A 176 -0.73 -0.49 2.63
CA GLY A 176 -1.36 -1.73 3.05
C GLY A 176 -2.87 -1.76 2.83
N ASN A 177 -3.46 -2.91 3.15
CA ASN A 177 -4.90 -3.14 3.13
C ASN A 177 -5.54 -2.71 4.46
N GLY A 178 -6.74 -2.15 4.39
CA GLY A 178 -7.51 -1.68 5.54
C GLY A 178 -8.29 -2.80 6.24
N TYR A 179 -8.73 -3.81 5.49
CA TYR A 179 -9.67 -4.84 6.00
C TYR A 179 -9.22 -6.30 5.76
N GLU A 180 -7.94 -6.51 5.44
CA GLU A 180 -7.41 -7.85 5.20
C GLU A 180 -7.38 -8.72 6.46
N GLN A 181 -7.20 -8.12 7.65
CA GLN A 181 -7.18 -8.88 8.91
C GLN A 181 -8.53 -9.55 9.21
N GLU A 182 -9.60 -8.87 8.81
CA GLU A 182 -10.99 -9.33 8.88
C GLU A 182 -11.38 -10.19 7.67
N ASN A 183 -10.53 -10.24 6.64
CA ASN A 183 -10.80 -10.85 5.33
C ASN A 183 -12.11 -10.31 4.72
N ASP A 184 -12.28 -8.99 4.76
CA ASP A 184 -13.49 -8.29 4.29
C ASP A 184 -13.20 -7.47 3.03
N LEU A 185 -13.34 -8.11 1.87
CA LEU A 185 -13.18 -7.44 0.57
C LEU A 185 -14.36 -6.52 0.23
N GLU A 186 -15.53 -6.71 0.86
CA GLU A 186 -16.71 -5.88 0.62
C GLU A 186 -16.49 -4.49 1.24
N ALA A 187 -15.91 -4.44 2.45
CA ALA A 187 -15.53 -3.18 3.09
C ALA A 187 -14.42 -2.43 2.33
N GLU A 188 -13.44 -3.15 1.77
CA GLU A 188 -12.43 -2.54 0.87
C GLU A 188 -13.07 -1.93 -0.37
N GLU A 189 -13.95 -2.68 -1.02
CA GLU A 189 -14.67 -2.21 -2.20
C GLU A 189 -15.51 -0.97 -1.89
N GLU A 190 -16.28 -0.99 -0.79
CA GLU A 190 -17.12 0.13 -0.37
C GLU A 190 -16.27 1.40 -0.15
N GLU A 191 -15.16 1.29 0.58
CA GLU A 191 -14.29 2.43 0.85
C GLU A 191 -13.62 2.97 -0.42
N PHE A 192 -13.16 2.10 -1.32
CA PHE A 192 -12.59 2.55 -2.61
C PHE A 192 -13.61 3.33 -3.44
N ARG A 193 -14.84 2.82 -3.54
CA ARG A 193 -15.94 3.50 -4.27
C ARG A 193 -16.26 4.84 -3.63
N GLU A 194 -16.34 4.89 -2.30
CA GLU A 194 -16.60 6.13 -1.57
C GLU A 194 -15.57 7.21 -1.90
N ILE A 195 -14.27 6.89 -1.82
CA ILE A 195 -13.20 7.84 -2.11
C ILE A 195 -13.19 8.26 -3.58
N ILE A 196 -13.43 7.33 -4.51
CA ILE A 196 -13.53 7.66 -5.94
C ILE A 196 -14.69 8.64 -6.18
N GLU A 197 -15.86 8.42 -5.57
CA GLU A 197 -17.01 9.32 -5.68
C GLU A 197 -16.73 10.69 -5.03
N LEU A 198 -15.99 10.75 -3.92
CA LEU A 198 -15.54 12.03 -3.35
C LEU A 198 -14.70 12.82 -4.36
N LEU A 199 -13.72 12.16 -4.99
CA LEU A 199 -12.82 12.80 -5.96
C LEU A 199 -13.53 13.29 -7.23
N ILE A 200 -14.54 12.56 -7.69
CA ILE A 200 -15.34 12.94 -8.86
C ILE A 200 -16.22 14.16 -8.57
N ASN A 201 -16.73 14.26 -7.34
CA ASN A 201 -17.71 15.29 -6.97
C ASN A 201 -17.07 16.55 -6.35
N GLU A 202 -15.78 16.51 -6.01
CA GLU A 202 -15.02 17.66 -5.51
C GLU A 202 -14.75 18.66 -6.64
N LYS A 203 -15.17 19.92 -6.44
CA LYS A 203 -15.12 21.01 -7.42
C LYS A 203 -14.05 22.02 -7.08
#